data_AF-A0A6N0HVB6-F1
#
_entry.id   AF-A0A6N0HVB6-F1
#
_cell.length_a   1.000
_cell.length_b   1.000
_cell.length_c   1.000
_cell.angle_alpha   90.00
_cell.angle_beta   90.00
_cell.angle_gamma   90.00
#
_symmetry.space_group_name_H-M   'P 1'
#
loop_
_entity.id
_entity.type
_entity.pdbx_description
1 polymer ?
#
loop_
_entity_poly.entity_id
_entity_poly.type
_entity_poly.pdbx_seq_one_letter_code
_entity_poly.pdbx_strand_id
1 'polypeptide(L)'
;MDSLRKLINNLFLLTTIGLAAAFVVVFLRPDLLNNPQQVVEIKESGGAQPAHTVAAPTMGGLGNGPVSYATAAKAAAPAVVNINTAKVAPNAISHFQNTLFRR
;
A
#
# COMPACT_ATOMS: atom_id res chain seq x y z
N MET A 1 -2.89 -16.86 -44.37
CA MET A 1 -1.94 -16.52 -43.27
C MET A 1 -1.61 -15.03 -43.24
N ASP A 2 -2.00 -14.27 -44.27
CA ASP A 2 -1.65 -12.85 -44.45
C ASP A 2 -2.43 -11.90 -43.53
N SER A 3 -3.68 -12.25 -43.19
CA SER A 3 -4.49 -11.45 -42.25
C SER A 3 -3.89 -11.41 -40.85
N LEU A 4 -3.25 -12.50 -40.40
CA LEU A 4 -2.60 -12.57 -39.09
C LEU A 4 -1.35 -11.70 -39.04
N ARG A 5 -0.54 -11.69 -40.11
CA ARG A 5 0.64 -10.81 -40.21
C ARG A 5 0.24 -9.33 -40.22
N LYS A 6 -0.83 -8.99 -40.94
CA LYS A 6 -1.39 -7.62 -40.96
C LYS A 6 -1.89 -7.18 -39.58
N LEU A 7 -2.60 -8.06 -38.85
CA LEU A 7 -3.06 -7.77 -37.49
C LEU A 7 -1.88 -7.49 -36.55
N ILE A 8 -0.85 -8.34 -36.58
CA ILE A 8 0.34 -8.19 -35.73
C ILE A 8 1.05 -6.87 -36.07
N ASN A 9 1.27 -6.59 -37.34
CA ASN A 9 1.92 -5.34 -37.76
C ASN A 9 1.11 -4.09 -37.35
N ASN A 10 -0.21 -4.13 -37.50
CA ASN A 10 -1.07 -3.01 -37.08
C ASN A 10 -1.07 -2.81 -35.57
N LEU A 11 -1.00 -3.90 -34.79
CA LEU A 11 -0.91 -3.82 -33.33
C LEU A 11 0.39 -3.12 -32.91
N PHE A 12 1.54 -3.57 -33.44
CA PHE A 12 2.83 -2.92 -33.19
C PHE A 12 2.82 -1.46 -33.63
N LEU A 13 2.29 -1.15 -34.82
CA LEU A 13 2.21 0.21 -35.32
C LEU A 13 1.38 1.12 -34.38
N LEU A 14 0.19 0.67 -33.96
CA LEU A 14 -0.66 1.44 -33.04
C LEU A 14 0.00 1.63 -31.68
N THR A 15 0.61 0.58 -31.13
CA THR A 15 1.32 0.65 -29.86
C THR A 15 2.50 1.60 -29.93
N THR A 16 3.31 1.54 -31.00
CA THR A 16 4.46 2.43 -31.19
C THR A 16 4.02 3.88 -31.38
N ILE A 17 2.97 4.16 -32.15
CA ILE A 17 2.42 5.51 -32.31
C ILE A 17 1.90 6.05 -30.98
N GLY A 18 1.13 5.24 -30.25
CA GLY A 18 0.60 5.63 -28.93
C GLY A 18 1.71 5.91 -27.91
N LEU A 19 2.74 5.06 -27.89
CA LEU A 19 3.89 5.24 -26.99
C LEU A 19 4.71 6.47 -27.37
N ALA A 20 4.98 6.68 -28.66
CA ALA A 20 5.68 7.88 -29.15
C ALA A 20 4.92 9.16 -28.79
N ALA A 21 3.60 9.18 -28.97
CA ALA A 21 2.76 10.31 -28.58
C ALA A 21 2.80 10.55 -27.06
N ALA A 22 2.71 9.49 -26.25
CA ALA A 22 2.82 9.59 -24.80
C ALA A 22 4.18 10.17 -24.37
N PHE A 23 5.28 9.75 -24.99
CA PHE A 23 6.61 10.32 -24.75
C PHE A 23 6.67 11.82 -25.07
N VAL A 24 6.10 12.26 -26.19
CA VAL A 24 6.04 13.68 -26.55
C VAL A 24 5.24 14.49 -25.53
N VAL A 25 4.11 13.95 -25.07
CA VAL A 25 3.27 14.60 -24.05
C VAL A 25 4.02 14.74 -22.73
N VAL A 26 4.67 13.67 -22.26
CA VAL A 26 5.50 13.69 -21.05
C VAL A 26 6.67 14.67 -21.19
N PHE A 27 7.29 14.75 -22.37
CA PHE A 27 8.40 15.67 -22.60
C PHE A 27 7.95 17.14 -22.53
N LEU A 28 6.77 17.47 -23.06
CA LEU A 28 6.21 18.83 -22.98
C LEU A 28 5.67 19.18 -21.58
N ARG A 29 5.12 18.19 -20.86
CA ARG A 29 4.52 18.35 -19.53
C ARG A 29 5.03 17.24 -18.60
N PRO A 30 6.27 17.36 -18.10
CA PRO A 30 6.82 16.38 -17.17
C PRO A 30 6.06 16.36 -15.84
N ASP A 31 5.30 17.42 -15.56
CA ASP A 31 4.46 17.57 -14.38
C ASP A 31 3.32 16.53 -14.29
N LEU A 32 2.97 15.88 -15.40
CA LEU A 32 2.01 14.76 -15.41
C LEU A 32 2.56 13.50 -14.73
N LEU A 33 3.89 13.36 -14.67
CA LEU A 33 4.57 12.27 -13.97
C LEU A 33 5.03 12.66 -12.57
N ASN A 34 5.12 13.97 -12.30
CA ASN A 34 5.34 14.47 -10.95
C ASN A 34 4.05 14.25 -10.16
N ASN A 35 3.91 13.08 -9.54
CA ASN A 35 3.05 12.96 -8.38
C ASN A 35 3.54 14.02 -7.40
N PRO A 36 2.75 15.07 -7.06
CA PRO A 36 3.16 15.99 -6.01
C PRO A 36 3.29 15.12 -4.78
N GLN A 37 4.52 14.78 -4.42
CA GLN A 37 4.82 14.23 -3.12
C GLN A 37 4.11 15.19 -2.18
N GLN A 38 3.09 14.69 -1.49
CA GLN A 38 2.37 15.43 -0.47
C GLN A 38 3.39 15.63 0.65
N VAL A 39 4.32 16.56 0.43
CA VAL A 39 5.24 17.06 1.42
C VAL A 39 4.34 17.86 2.33
N VAL A 40 3.82 17.17 3.34
CA VAL A 40 3.22 17.79 4.51
C VAL A 40 4.38 18.52 5.17
N GLU A 41 4.61 19.77 4.75
CA GLU A 41 5.51 20.69 5.42
C GLU A 41 4.89 21.00 6.78
N ILE A 42 5.29 20.25 7.81
CA ILE A 42 4.94 20.56 9.19
C ILE A 42 5.70 21.83 9.55
N LYS A 43 5.06 22.98 9.33
CA LYS A 43 5.52 24.26 9.86
C LYS A 43 5.30 24.25 11.36
N GLU A 44 6.30 23.77 12.10
CA GLU A 44 6.41 24.07 13.53
C GLU A 44 6.62 25.58 13.64
N SER A 45 5.55 26.31 13.96
CA SER A 45 5.64 27.70 14.35
C SER A 45 6.51 27.76 15.61
N GLY A 46 7.75 28.23 15.45
CA GLY A 46 8.69 28.41 16.54
C GLY A 46 8.01 29.15 17.70
N GLY A 47 7.93 28.47 18.84
CA GLY A 47 7.21 28.95 20.00
C GLY A 47 7.83 28.42 21.29
N ALA A 48 8.94 29.04 21.66
CA ALA A 48 9.50 29.12 23.01
C ALA A 48 9.82 27.81 23.76
N GLN A 49 11.12 27.54 23.85
CA GLN A 49 11.74 26.84 24.98
C GLN A 49 11.37 27.51 26.31
N PRO A 50 10.87 26.78 27.33
CA PRO A 50 11.05 27.18 28.72
C PRO A 50 12.00 26.18 29.40
N ALA A 51 13.19 26.66 29.75
CA ALA A 51 13.99 26.03 30.78
C ALA A 51 13.26 26.19 32.13
N HIS A 52 13.11 25.13 32.92
CA HIS A 52 13.24 25.16 34.39
C HIS A 52 13.13 23.75 35.04
N THR A 53 14.29 23.29 35.52
CA THR A 53 14.60 22.65 36.81
C THR A 53 13.56 21.80 37.58
N VAL A 54 13.81 20.49 37.60
CA VAL A 54 13.80 19.47 38.68
C VAL A 54 12.77 19.55 39.84
N ALA A 55 11.88 18.54 39.91
CA ALA A 55 11.55 17.75 41.12
C ALA A 55 10.84 16.42 40.73
N ALA A 56 11.33 15.30 41.25
CA ALA A 56 10.77 13.94 41.11
C ALA A 56 9.98 13.54 42.38
N PRO A 57 9.34 12.36 42.51
CA PRO A 57 8.77 11.42 41.54
C PRO A 57 7.32 11.02 41.90
N THR A 58 6.34 11.18 40.99
CA THR A 58 4.99 10.62 41.20
C THR A 58 4.39 10.17 39.87
N MET A 59 4.10 8.87 39.80
CA MET A 59 3.38 8.15 38.74
C MET A 59 3.58 8.64 37.29
N GLY A 60 4.63 8.10 36.65
CA GLY A 60 4.59 7.75 35.23
C GLY A 60 4.33 8.89 34.23
N GLY A 61 4.94 10.04 34.46
CA GLY A 61 5.29 11.07 33.47
C GLY A 61 4.42 11.18 32.22
N LEU A 62 3.30 11.89 32.31
CA LEU A 62 2.79 12.62 31.14
C LEU A 62 3.74 13.79 30.89
N GLY A 63 4.78 13.55 30.10
CA GLY A 63 5.62 14.61 29.55
C GLY A 63 4.75 15.64 28.84
N ASN A 64 5.07 16.92 29.01
CA ASN A 64 4.37 18.03 28.39
C ASN A 64 4.72 18.11 26.89
N GLY A 65 4.21 17.15 26.13
CA GLY A 65 4.37 16.99 24.69
C GLY A 65 3.21 16.17 24.11
N PRO A 66 3.08 16.04 22.79
CA PRO A 66 1.98 15.32 22.17
C PRO A 66 1.88 13.89 22.72
N VAL A 67 0.72 13.49 23.22
CA VAL A 67 0.50 12.12 23.73
C VAL A 67 0.60 11.16 22.55
N SER A 68 1.68 10.37 22.51
CA SER A 68 2.00 9.47 21.40
C SER A 68 1.96 8.00 21.82
N TYR A 69 1.21 7.18 21.08
CA TYR A 69 1.15 5.73 21.26
C TYR A 69 2.39 4.99 20.71
N ALA A 70 3.39 5.72 20.19
CA ALA A 70 4.57 5.14 19.56
C ALA A 70 5.31 4.15 20.47
N THR A 71 5.40 4.42 21.78
CA THR A 71 6.06 3.52 22.74
C THR A 71 5.32 2.20 22.91
N ALA A 72 3.99 2.25 23.01
CA ALA A 72 3.16 1.05 23.13
C ALA A 72 3.16 0.24 21.82
N ALA A 73 3.05 0.91 20.67
CA ALA A 73 3.11 0.28 19.36
C ALA A 73 4.48 -0.36 19.09
N LYS A 74 5.58 0.31 19.45
CA LYS A 74 6.95 -0.22 19.32
C LYS A 74 7.17 -1.46 20.21
N ALA A 75 6.60 -1.48 21.40
CA ALA A 75 6.66 -2.64 22.29
C ALA A 75 5.82 -3.82 21.78
N ALA A 76 4.66 -3.55 21.16
CA ALA A 76 3.75 -4.58 20.65
C ALA A 76 4.14 -5.12 19.25
N ALA A 77 4.83 -4.33 18.43
CA ALA A 77 5.23 -4.68 17.07
C ALA A 77 5.89 -6.08 16.92
N PRO A 78 6.86 -6.49 17.76
CA PRO A 78 7.50 -7.81 17.61
C PRO A 78 6.59 -8.99 17.94
N ALA A 79 5.45 -8.77 18.63
CA ALA A 79 4.52 -9.83 18.99
C ALA A 79 3.45 -10.10 17.92
N VAL A 80 3.35 -9.25 16.88
CA VAL A 80 2.35 -9.37 15.82
C VAL A 80 2.97 -10.07 14.61
N VAL A 81 2.45 -11.25 14.27
CA VAL A 81 2.94 -12.06 13.14
C VAL A 81 1.85 -12.20 12.08
N ASN A 82 2.27 -12.23 10.81
CA ASN A 82 1.37 -12.55 9.71
C ASN A 82 1.21 -14.08 9.60
N ILE A 83 -0.02 -14.57 9.64
CA ILE A 83 -0.31 -16.01 9.56
C ILE A 83 -0.91 -16.30 8.18
N ASN A 84 -0.12 -16.97 7.33
CA ASN A 84 -0.55 -17.36 5.99
C ASN A 84 -0.91 -18.85 6.00
N THR A 85 -2.20 -19.17 6.11
CA THR A 85 -2.68 -20.56 6.04
C THR A 85 -3.37 -20.84 4.71
N ALA A 86 -3.03 -21.97 4.09
CA ALA A 86 -3.73 -22.49 2.93
C ALA A 86 -4.63 -23.65 3.39
N LYS A 87 -5.94 -23.46 3.27
CA LYS A 87 -6.92 -24.52 3.57
C LYS A 87 -7.08 -25.39 2.34
N VAL A 88 -6.58 -26.62 2.38
CA VAL A 88 -7.02 -27.67 1.46
C VAL A 88 -8.45 -28.02 1.87
N ALA A 89 -9.43 -27.59 1.08
CA ALA A 89 -10.79 -28.09 1.25
C ALA A 89 -10.71 -29.61 1.00
N PRO A 90 -11.17 -30.47 1.94
CA PRO A 90 -11.37 -31.85 1.60
C PRO A 90 -12.29 -31.85 0.39
N ASN A 91 -11.95 -32.65 -0.64
CA ASN A 91 -12.90 -32.97 -1.70
C ASN A 91 -14.20 -33.30 -0.98
N ALA A 92 -15.21 -32.44 -1.10
CA ALA A 92 -16.54 -32.76 -0.65
C ALA A 92 -16.82 -34.08 -1.36
N ILE A 93 -16.89 -35.16 -0.58
CA ILE A 93 -17.26 -36.48 -1.09
C ILE A 93 -18.47 -36.17 -1.94
N SER A 94 -18.32 -36.38 -3.26
CA SER A 94 -19.33 -36.05 -4.24
C SER A 94 -20.64 -36.65 -3.73
N HIS A 95 -21.51 -35.78 -3.19
CA HIS A 95 -22.77 -36.18 -2.58
C HIS A 95 -23.69 -36.84 -3.62
N PHE A 96 -23.26 -36.80 -4.90
CA PHE A 96 -23.82 -37.48 -6.04
C PHE A 96 -23.59 -39.01 -6.08
N GLN A 97 -22.72 -39.57 -5.23
CA GLN A 97 -22.57 -41.04 -5.15
C GLN A 97 -23.58 -41.72 -4.20
N ASN A 98 -24.55 -40.98 -3.66
CA ASN A 98 -25.68 -41.58 -2.96
C ASN A 98 -26.72 -42.11 -3.97
N THR A 99 -26.53 -43.34 -4.45
CA THR A 99 -27.61 -44.10 -5.12
C THR A 99 -28.58 -44.74 -4.11
N LEU A 100 -28.32 -44.61 -2.81
CA LEU A 100 -29.08 -45.25 -1.73
C LEU A 100 -30.31 -44.45 -1.25
N PHE A 101 -30.50 -43.22 -1.75
CA PHE A 101 -31.71 -42.41 -1.51
C PHE A 101 -32.50 -42.14 -2.80
N ARG A 102 -32.37 -43.00 -3.82
CA ARG A 102 -33.11 -42.92 -5.09
C ARG A 102 -34.03 -44.14 -5.31
N ARG A 103 -34.89 -44.44 -4.33
CA ARG A 103 -36.11 -45.24 -4.50
C ARG A 103 -37.24 -44.62 -3.69
#